data_AF-A0A392NIF7-F1
#
_entry.id   AF-A0A392NIF7-F1
#
_cell.length_a   1.000
_cell.length_b   1.000
_cell.length_c   1.000
_cell.angle_alpha   90.00
_cell.angle_beta   90.00
_cell.angle_gamma   90.00
#
_symmetry.space_group_name_H-M   'P 1'
#
loop_
_entity.id
_entity.type
_entity.pdbx_description
1 polymer ?
#
loop_
_entity_poly.entity_id
_entity_poly.type
_entity_poly.pdbx_seq_one_letter_code
_entity_poly.pdbx_strand_id
1 'polypeptide(L)'
;ALDKTISNLEMDLAAARAVQESVRSGAPVSEDIRTTESSGKRKYLMVVGINTAFSSRKRRDSVRATWLPQGDKRKKLEEEKGIVIRFVIGHSATSGGILDRAIEAEDRKHGDFLRLNHVEGYLELSAKTKTYFATAVNLWDADFYVKV
;
A
#
# COMPACT_ATOMS: atom_id res chain seq x y z
N ALA A 1 33.23 -23.49 -7.35
CA ALA A 1 32.07 -23.08 -6.54
C ALA A 1 31.35 -21.86 -7.14
N LEU A 2 32.10 -20.87 -7.65
CA LEU A 2 31.54 -19.69 -8.33
C LEU A 2 30.87 -20.04 -9.68
N ASP A 3 31.49 -20.93 -10.48
CA ASP A 3 30.98 -21.29 -11.82
C ASP A 3 29.59 -21.93 -11.80
N LYS A 4 29.27 -22.68 -10.73
CA LYS A 4 27.95 -23.28 -10.54
C LYS A 4 26.88 -22.23 -10.22
N THR A 5 27.28 -21.15 -9.57
CA THR A 5 26.40 -20.01 -9.27
C THR A 5 26.13 -19.20 -10.53
N ILE A 6 27.16 -18.98 -11.34
CA ILE A 6 27.04 -18.27 -12.62
C ILE A 6 26.12 -19.05 -13.58
N SER A 7 26.33 -20.37 -13.71
CA SER A 7 25.50 -21.22 -14.59
C SER A 7 24.03 -21.24 -14.16
N ASN A 8 23.72 -21.25 -12.86
CA ASN A 8 22.34 -21.15 -12.38
C ASN A 8 21.70 -19.80 -12.72
N LEU A 9 22.44 -18.70 -12.56
CA LEU A 9 21.95 -17.36 -12.88
C LEU A 9 21.71 -17.18 -14.39
N GLU A 10 22.55 -17.78 -15.24
CA GLU A 10 22.35 -17.78 -16.69
C GLU A 10 21.10 -18.56 -17.11
N MET A 11 20.84 -19.70 -16.46
CA MET A 11 19.66 -20.53 -16.70
C MET A 11 18.37 -19.80 -16.28
N ASP A 12 18.38 -19.14 -15.13
CA ASP A 12 17.24 -18.34 -14.64
C ASP A 12 16.97 -17.14 -15.55
N LEU A 13 18.03 -16.48 -16.06
CA LEU A 13 17.91 -15.37 -17.00
C LEU A 13 17.32 -15.83 -18.35
N ALA A 14 17.70 -17.01 -18.83
CA ALA A 14 17.16 -17.59 -20.06
C ALA A 14 15.67 -17.93 -19.92
N ALA A 15 15.28 -18.53 -18.78
CA ALA A 15 13.89 -18.85 -18.49
C ALA A 15 13.01 -17.59 -18.41
N ALA A 16 13.50 -16.53 -17.73
CA ALA A 16 12.78 -15.27 -17.62
C ALA A 16 12.56 -14.59 -18.98
N ARG A 17 13.54 -14.67 -19.89
CA ARG A 17 13.44 -14.13 -21.26
C ARG A 17 12.44 -14.89 -22.11
N ALA A 18 12.43 -16.22 -22.03
CA ALA A 18 11.47 -17.05 -22.78
C ALA A 18 10.02 -16.74 -22.41
N VAL A 19 9.74 -16.49 -21.13
CA VAL A 19 8.39 -16.07 -20.65
C VAL A 19 8.00 -14.69 -21.19
N GLN A 20 8.94 -13.75 -21.30
CA GLN A 20 8.64 -12.43 -21.89
C GLN A 20 8.42 -12.50 -23.41
N GLU A 21 9.14 -13.37 -24.12
CA GLU A 21 8.93 -13.59 -25.56
C GLU A 21 7.59 -14.27 -25.86
N SER A 22 7.15 -15.22 -25.02
CA SER A 22 5.82 -15.84 -25.18
C SER A 22 4.67 -14.87 -24.92
N VAL A 23 4.86 -13.87 -24.05
CA VAL A 23 3.85 -12.81 -23.81
C VAL A 23 3.84 -11.79 -24.95
N ARG A 24 4.96 -11.61 -25.66
CA ARG A 24 5.08 -10.63 -26.76
C ARG A 24 4.64 -11.18 -28.12
N SER A 25 4.71 -12.49 -28.34
CA SER A 25 4.28 -13.13 -29.59
C SER A 25 2.80 -13.51 -29.53
N GLY A 26 1.93 -12.53 -29.78
CA GLY A 26 0.47 -12.68 -29.75
C GLY A 26 -0.09 -13.57 -30.86
N ALA A 27 -0.13 -14.88 -30.63
CA ALA A 27 -0.94 -15.81 -31.42
C ALA A 27 -2.32 -16.03 -30.75
N PRO A 28 -3.43 -16.08 -31.50
CA PRO A 28 -4.76 -16.16 -30.93
C PRO A 28 -5.06 -17.61 -30.54
N VAL A 29 -5.28 -17.85 -29.24
CA VAL A 29 -5.75 -19.15 -28.74
C VAL A 29 -7.14 -18.96 -28.15
N SER A 30 -8.06 -19.69 -28.77
CA SER A 30 -9.46 -20.02 -28.48
C SER A 30 -10.15 -19.48 -27.22
N GLU A 31 -11.41 -19.10 -27.43
CA GLU A 31 -12.41 -18.52 -26.52
C GLU A 31 -12.80 -19.32 -25.25
N ASP A 32 -12.02 -20.32 -24.82
CA ASP A 32 -12.38 -21.22 -23.71
C ASP A 32 -11.39 -21.24 -22.54
N ILE A 33 -10.73 -20.11 -22.26
CA ILE A 33 -9.99 -19.90 -21.01
C ILE A 33 -10.56 -18.67 -20.28
N ARG A 34 -11.83 -18.77 -19.89
CA ARG A 34 -12.30 -18.05 -18.71
C ARG A 34 -11.84 -18.86 -17.51
N THR A 35 -11.11 -18.25 -16.60
CA THR A 35 -10.62 -18.80 -15.31
C THR A 35 -9.30 -19.59 -15.33
N THR A 36 -8.23 -18.98 -15.84
CA THR A 36 -6.93 -19.12 -15.16
C THR A 36 -6.61 -17.80 -14.50
N GLU A 37 -6.80 -17.80 -13.18
CA GLU A 37 -6.59 -16.72 -12.23
C GLU A 37 -5.29 -15.95 -12.55
N SER A 38 -5.43 -14.74 -13.11
CA SER A 38 -4.59 -13.68 -12.56
C SER A 38 -4.89 -13.69 -11.07
N SER A 39 -3.87 -13.74 -10.20
CA SER A 39 -4.10 -13.57 -8.77
C SER A 39 -4.65 -12.16 -8.56
N GLY A 40 -5.96 -12.00 -8.78
CA GLY A 40 -6.64 -10.73 -8.78
C GLY A 40 -6.40 -10.10 -7.42
N LYS A 41 -6.01 -8.82 -7.42
CA LYS A 41 -5.92 -8.08 -6.17
C LYS A 41 -7.22 -8.32 -5.42
N ARG A 42 -7.11 -8.69 -4.14
CA ARG A 42 -8.28 -8.86 -3.28
C ARG A 42 -9.17 -7.62 -3.42
N LYS A 43 -10.46 -7.85 -3.68
CA LYS A 43 -11.45 -6.76 -3.74
C LYS A 43 -11.85 -6.33 -2.32
N TYR A 44 -11.86 -5.03 -2.08
CA TYR A 44 -12.23 -4.37 -0.84
C TYR A 44 -13.55 -3.61 -1.02
N LEU A 45 -14.30 -3.45 0.06
CA LEU A 45 -15.50 -2.62 0.05
C LEU A 45 -15.10 -1.14 0.05
N MET A 46 -14.22 -0.72 0.96
CA MET A 46 -13.78 0.67 1.02
C MET A 46 -12.39 0.85 1.62
N VAL A 47 -11.73 1.93 1.22
CA VAL A 47 -10.48 2.43 1.80
C VAL A 47 -10.72 3.83 2.35
N VAL A 48 -10.50 4.00 3.65
CA VAL A 48 -10.70 5.24 4.39
C VAL A 48 -9.34 5.80 4.83
N GLY A 49 -9.01 6.98 4.33
CA GLY A 49 -7.79 7.71 4.66
C GLY A 49 -8.09 8.87 5.59
N ILE A 50 -7.61 8.78 6.83
CA ILE A 50 -7.76 9.85 7.83
C ILE A 50 -6.55 10.77 7.71
N ASN A 51 -6.75 12.01 7.26
CA ASN A 51 -5.65 12.96 7.14
C ASN A 51 -5.07 13.30 8.53
N THR A 52 -3.74 13.27 8.67
CA THR A 52 -3.03 13.62 9.91
C THR A 52 -1.71 14.33 9.61
N ALA A 53 -1.20 15.13 10.56
CA ALA A 53 0.15 15.68 10.51
C ALA A 53 1.02 15.16 11.67
N PHE A 54 2.32 15.47 11.66
CA PHE A 54 3.25 15.10 12.74
C PHE A 54 2.79 15.56 14.12
N SER A 55 2.29 16.79 14.23
CA SER A 55 1.81 17.39 15.48
C SER A 55 0.48 16.82 15.98
N SER A 56 -0.26 16.07 15.16
CA SER A 56 -1.63 15.65 15.45
C SER A 56 -1.76 14.38 16.30
N ARG A 57 -0.74 14.03 17.10
CA ARG A 57 -0.74 12.79 17.90
C ARG A 57 -1.96 12.65 18.81
N LYS A 58 -2.31 13.70 19.56
CA LYS A 58 -3.50 13.70 20.43
C LYS A 58 -4.80 13.43 19.67
N ARG A 59 -4.93 13.94 18.44
CA ARG A 59 -6.09 13.67 17.58
C ARG A 59 -6.11 12.22 17.12
N ARG A 60 -4.98 11.64 16.72
CA ARG A 60 -4.89 10.21 16.36
C ARG A 60 -5.29 9.32 17.53
N ASP A 61 -4.81 9.62 18.72
CA ASP A 61 -5.16 8.87 19.92
C ASP A 61 -6.65 8.97 20.26
N SER A 62 -7.26 10.14 20.09
CA SER A 62 -8.71 10.32 20.23
C SER A 62 -9.52 9.51 19.21
N VAL A 63 -9.08 9.48 17.94
CA VAL A 63 -9.72 8.66 16.90
C VAL A 63 -9.60 7.16 17.21
N ARG A 64 -8.44 6.71 17.68
CA ARG A 64 -8.21 5.33 18.15
C ARG A 64 -9.07 4.96 19.35
N ALA A 65 -9.28 5.90 20.28
CA ALA A 65 -10.11 5.69 21.47
C ALA A 65 -11.60 5.66 21.17
N THR A 66 -12.02 6.07 19.96
CA THR A 66 -13.42 6.16 19.57
C THR A 66 -13.77 5.14 18.49
N TRP A 67 -13.65 5.50 17.22
CA TRP A 67 -14.25 4.74 16.13
C TRP A 67 -13.24 3.94 15.30
N LEU A 68 -11.93 4.17 15.46
CA LEU A 68 -10.90 3.42 14.73
C LEU A 68 -10.55 2.12 15.49
N PRO A 69 -10.87 0.93 14.95
CA PRO A 69 -10.50 -0.31 15.58
C PRO A 69 -8.97 -0.47 15.61
N GLN A 70 -8.46 -1.11 16.67
CA GLN A 70 -7.03 -1.30 16.90
C GLN A 70 -6.67 -2.78 16.92
N GLY A 71 -5.41 -3.10 16.63
CA GLY A 71 -4.87 -4.45 16.70
C GLY A 71 -5.70 -5.45 15.89
N ASP A 72 -6.08 -6.56 16.51
CA ASP A 72 -6.81 -7.65 15.84
C ASP A 72 -8.21 -7.24 15.38
N LYS A 73 -8.87 -6.29 16.07
CA LYS A 73 -10.17 -5.78 15.61
C LYS A 73 -10.05 -5.07 14.26
N ARG A 74 -8.94 -4.36 14.03
CA ARG A 74 -8.67 -3.73 12.72
C ARG A 74 -8.41 -4.78 11.65
N LYS A 75 -7.59 -5.78 11.96
CA LYS A 75 -7.29 -6.87 11.02
C LYS A 75 -8.55 -7.62 10.62
N LYS A 76 -9.40 -7.99 11.58
CA LYS A 76 -10.70 -8.61 11.30
C LYS A 76 -11.61 -7.73 10.46
N LEU A 77 -11.65 -6.42 10.69
CA LEU A 77 -12.44 -5.51 9.86
C LEU A 77 -11.96 -5.53 8.40
N GLU A 78 -10.65 -5.50 8.20
CA GLU A 78 -10.02 -5.56 6.88
C GLU A 78 -10.24 -6.92 6.20
N GLU A 79 -10.12 -8.02 6.96
CA GLU A 79 -10.22 -9.39 6.47
C GLU A 79 -11.65 -9.88 6.26
N GLU A 80 -12.61 -9.49 7.10
CA GLU A 80 -13.97 -10.00 7.03
C GLU A 80 -14.90 -9.05 6.26
N LYS A 81 -14.66 -7.73 6.38
CA LYS A 81 -15.52 -6.71 5.76
C LYS A 81 -14.86 -6.02 4.57
N GLY A 82 -13.57 -6.24 4.34
CA GLY A 82 -12.86 -5.56 3.26
C GLY A 82 -12.81 -4.04 3.46
N ILE A 83 -12.76 -3.57 4.72
CA ILE A 83 -12.69 -2.15 5.04
C ILE A 83 -11.29 -1.82 5.57
N VAL A 84 -10.55 -1.02 4.81
CA VAL A 84 -9.21 -0.54 5.18
C VAL A 84 -9.37 0.85 5.78
N ILE A 85 -8.83 1.07 6.97
CA ILE A 85 -8.79 2.41 7.59
C ILE A 85 -7.35 2.70 8.01
N ARG A 86 -6.80 3.84 7.57
CA ARG A 86 -5.42 4.25 7.84
C ARG A 86 -5.29 5.75 8.09
N PHE A 87 -4.37 6.13 8.98
CA PHE A 87 -3.89 7.51 9.10
C PHE A 87 -2.93 7.83 7.96
N VAL A 88 -3.26 8.83 7.16
CA VAL A 88 -2.50 9.23 5.98
C VAL A 88 -1.48 10.29 6.36
N ILE A 89 -0.21 9.96 6.19
CA ILE A 89 0.90 10.84 6.54
C ILE A 89 2.01 10.74 5.50
N GLY A 90 2.56 11.88 5.09
CA GLY A 90 3.79 11.96 4.32
C GLY A 90 5.03 11.76 5.19
N HIS A 91 6.17 12.19 4.68
CA HIS A 91 7.45 12.24 5.39
C HIS A 91 7.86 13.69 5.67
N SER A 92 8.78 13.87 6.61
CA SER A 92 9.28 15.22 6.89
C SER A 92 10.23 15.69 5.77
N ALA A 93 10.49 16.99 5.72
CA ALA A 93 11.45 17.56 4.77
C ALA A 93 12.87 17.02 5.00
N THR A 94 13.19 16.61 6.23
CA THR A 94 14.47 16.01 6.60
C THR A 94 14.28 14.53 6.89
N SER A 95 14.45 13.70 5.87
CA SER A 95 14.32 12.25 5.98
C SER A 95 15.13 11.70 7.16
N GLY A 96 14.50 10.86 8.00
CA GLY A 96 15.12 10.25 9.17
C GLY A 96 15.28 11.19 10.38
N GLY A 97 14.69 12.39 10.33
CA GLY A 97 14.63 13.34 11.44
C GLY A 97 13.78 12.85 12.62
N ILE A 98 13.77 13.64 13.70
CA ILE A 98 13.07 13.31 14.96
C ILE A 98 11.57 13.06 14.71
N LEU A 99 10.95 13.84 13.82
CA LEU A 99 9.53 13.71 13.48
C LEU A 99 9.23 12.38 12.79
N ASP A 100 10.07 11.94 11.85
CA ASP A 100 9.89 10.66 11.17
C ASP A 100 10.09 9.49 12.12
N ARG A 101 11.10 9.54 12.98
CA ARG A 101 11.33 8.50 14.01
C ARG A 101 10.17 8.38 14.99
N ALA A 102 9.55 9.50 15.36
CA ALA A 102 8.38 9.51 16.23
C ALA A 102 7.19 8.80 15.56
N ILE A 103 6.98 9.01 14.26
CA ILE A 103 5.94 8.30 13.50
C ILE A 103 6.28 6.82 13.32
N GLU A 104 7.53 6.46 13.03
CA GLU A 104 7.95 5.06 12.93
C GLU A 104 7.75 4.29 14.24
N ALA A 105 8.04 4.92 15.38
CA ALA A 105 7.79 4.32 16.70
C ALA A 105 6.30 4.13 16.96
N GLU A 106 5.47 5.09 16.56
CA GLU A 106 4.01 5.01 16.68
C GLU A 106 3.43 3.95 15.74
N ASP A 107 3.90 3.87 14.50
CA ASP A 107 3.48 2.90 13.50
C ASP A 107 3.89 1.48 13.89
N ARG A 108 5.07 1.29 14.47
CA ARG A 108 5.46 -0.02 15.02
C ARG A 108 4.51 -0.49 16.12
N LYS A 109 3.95 0.44 16.90
CA LYS A 109 3.01 0.13 17.99
C LYS A 109 1.60 -0.15 17.47
N HIS A 110 1.12 0.64 16.51
CA HIS A 110 -0.28 0.61 16.09
C HIS A 110 -0.49 -0.02 14.71
N GLY A 111 0.42 0.18 13.76
CA GLY A 111 0.36 -0.33 12.38
C GLY A 111 -0.81 0.24 11.58
N ASP A 112 -1.29 1.43 11.94
CA ASP A 112 -2.45 2.09 11.31
C ASP A 112 -2.06 3.21 10.35
N PHE A 113 -0.78 3.40 10.01
CA PHE A 113 -0.40 4.44 9.06
C PHE A 113 -0.41 3.97 7.60
N LEU A 114 -0.69 4.92 6.72
CA LEU A 114 -0.34 4.87 5.30
C LEU A 114 0.69 5.98 5.06
N ARG A 115 1.94 5.57 4.83
CA ARG A 115 3.06 6.46 4.51
C ARG A 115 3.03 6.81 3.03
N LEU A 116 2.90 8.10 2.73
CA LEU A 116 2.91 8.61 1.35
C LEU A 116 4.30 9.07 0.93
N ASN A 117 4.59 8.94 -0.36
CA ASN A 117 5.72 9.63 -0.99
C ASN A 117 5.36 11.11 -1.22
N HIS A 118 5.28 11.85 -0.11
CA HIS A 118 4.86 13.24 -0.06
C HIS A 118 5.61 13.94 1.08
N VAL A 119 6.24 15.08 0.79
CA VAL A 119 6.83 15.94 1.83
C VAL A 119 5.71 16.69 2.52
N GLU A 120 5.53 16.48 3.82
CA GLU A 120 4.60 17.29 4.62
C GLU A 120 5.10 18.74 4.71
N GLY A 121 4.36 19.65 4.08
CA GLY A 121 4.59 21.09 4.10
C GLY A 121 3.35 21.86 4.53
N TYR A 122 3.53 23.14 4.87
CA TYR A 122 2.46 24.01 5.42
C TYR A 122 1.27 24.20 4.47
N LEU A 123 1.45 24.09 3.15
CA LEU A 123 0.41 24.40 2.14
C LEU A 123 0.12 23.26 1.14
N GLU A 124 0.49 22.03 1.49
CA GLU A 124 0.46 20.92 0.54
C GLU A 124 -0.80 20.03 0.64
N LEU A 125 -1.91 20.55 1.19
CA LEU A 125 -3.11 19.74 1.47
C LEU A 125 -3.75 19.13 0.22
N SER A 126 -3.81 19.88 -0.88
CA SER A 126 -4.34 19.39 -2.16
C SER A 126 -3.39 18.35 -2.77
N ALA A 127 -2.08 18.58 -2.70
CA ALA A 127 -1.07 17.63 -3.15
C ALA A 127 -1.13 16.32 -2.37
N LYS A 128 -1.21 16.39 -1.04
CA LYS A 128 -1.39 15.22 -0.17
C LYS A 128 -2.65 14.44 -0.52
N THR A 129 -3.75 15.13 -0.80
CA THR A 129 -5.01 14.50 -1.19
C THR A 129 -4.88 13.75 -2.51
N LYS A 130 -4.26 14.38 -3.52
CA LYS A 130 -3.97 13.75 -4.79
C LYS A 130 -3.09 12.52 -4.61
N THR A 131 -2.00 12.64 -3.86
CA THR A 131 -1.08 11.53 -3.59
C THR A 131 -1.77 10.40 -2.85
N TYR A 132 -2.59 10.72 -1.85
CA TYR A 132 -3.38 9.71 -1.12
C TYR A 132 -4.24 8.87 -2.06
N PHE A 133 -5.09 9.50 -2.87
CA PHE A 133 -5.98 8.74 -3.77
C PHE A 133 -5.18 7.96 -4.80
N ALA A 134 -4.13 8.54 -5.39
CA ALA A 134 -3.26 7.84 -6.35
C ALA A 134 -2.57 6.61 -5.73
N THR A 135 -2.10 6.72 -4.49
CA THR A 135 -1.51 5.60 -3.76
C THR A 135 -2.58 4.56 -3.38
N ALA A 136 -3.74 4.99 -2.90
CA ALA A 136 -4.79 4.09 -2.44
C ALA A 136 -5.33 3.19 -3.56
N VAL A 137 -5.65 3.76 -4.73
CA VAL A 137 -6.14 2.99 -5.89
C VAL A 137 -5.08 2.03 -6.47
N ASN A 138 -3.81 2.31 -6.24
CA ASN A 138 -2.73 1.42 -6.68
C ASN A 138 -2.57 0.23 -5.71
N LEU A 139 -2.67 0.48 -4.40
CA LEU A 139 -2.47 -0.53 -3.37
C LEU A 139 -3.68 -1.46 -3.19
N TRP A 140 -4.88 -0.90 -3.21
CA TRP A 140 -6.12 -1.62 -2.95
C TRP A 140 -7.04 -1.51 -4.16
N ASP A 141 -7.71 -2.60 -4.50
CA ASP A 141 -8.84 -2.60 -5.43
C ASP A 141 -10.13 -2.53 -4.61
N ALA A 142 -10.74 -1.34 -4.51
CA ALA A 142 -11.92 -1.09 -3.67
C ALA A 142 -13.04 -0.38 -4.42
N ASP A 143 -14.29 -0.63 -4.01
CA ASP A 143 -15.46 0.05 -4.58
C ASP A 143 -15.53 1.53 -4.17
N PHE A 144 -15.09 1.86 -2.95
CA PHE A 144 -15.12 3.23 -2.42
C PHE A 144 -13.77 3.68 -1.85
N TYR A 145 -13.38 4.91 -2.17
CA TYR A 145 -12.23 5.59 -1.56
C TYR A 145 -12.71 6.84 -0.84
N VAL A 146 -12.46 6.91 0.46
CA VAL A 146 -12.94 7.97 1.33
C VAL A 146 -11.75 8.70 1.94
N LYS A 147 -11.86 10.02 2.04
CA LYS A 147 -10.95 10.86 2.79
C LYS A 147 -11.71 11.54 3.93
N VAL A 148 -11.14 11.51 5.13
CA VAL A 148 -11.68 12.12 6.36
C VAL A 148 -10.66 13.07 6.98
#